data_AF-A0A8C2RR83-F1
#
_entry.id   AF-A0A8C2RR83-F1
#
_cell.length_a   1.000
_cell.length_b   1.000
_cell.length_c   1.000
_cell.angle_alpha   90.00
_cell.angle_beta   90.00
_cell.angle_gamma   90.00
#
_symmetry.space_group_name_H-M   'P 1'
#
loop_
_entity.id
_entity.type
_entity.pdbx_description
1 polymer ?
#
loop_
_entity_poly.entity_id
_entity_poly.type
_entity_poly.pdbx_seq_one_letter_code
_entity_poly.pdbx_strand_id
1 'polypeptide(L)'
;MAASMARGCQAAKGLGPSFRSARALLPVSTSVASRVLAGPGRRQITRPSEPGVFQPPPKPVIVDKRRPQRRESRFLSPEFIPPRGRTNPLKFQIERKDMLERRKILHIPEFYVGSILRVTTADPYANGKTSQFLGICIQRSGKGLGATFILRNTIEGQGVEICFELYNPRIQEIQVVKLEKRLDDSLLYLRDALPEYSTFDMNMKPVAQEPNQEVPINQLKVKMKPKPWSKRWERPKFNVKGIRFDLCLTEEQMKEAQKWSQPWLEFDMMREYDTSKIEAAVWNEIEASKNS
;
A
#
# COMPACT_ATOMS: atom_id res chain seq x y z
N MET A 1 52.51 57.77 -9.33
CA MET A 1 51.97 58.81 -8.42
C MET A 1 50.79 58.15 -7.72
N ALA A 2 50.68 57.99 -6.39
CA ALA A 2 50.92 58.95 -5.28
C ALA A 2 49.93 60.14 -5.36
N ALA A 3 49.18 60.55 -4.33
CA ALA A 3 48.98 60.05 -2.96
C ALA A 3 47.51 60.38 -2.51
N SER A 4 47.00 60.16 -1.28
CA SER A 4 47.61 59.82 0.03
C SER A 4 46.63 59.10 0.98
N MET A 5 46.97 59.02 2.27
CA MET A 5 46.30 58.33 3.38
C MET A 5 45.46 59.22 4.32
N ALA A 6 44.57 58.61 5.11
CA ALA A 6 44.09 59.08 6.41
C ALA A 6 44.00 57.87 7.41
N ARG A 7 43.73 58.09 8.70
CA ARG A 7 43.89 57.06 9.78
C ARG A 7 42.90 57.23 10.96
N GLY A 8 42.73 56.15 11.74
CA GLY A 8 41.98 56.10 13.01
C GLY A 8 41.08 54.85 13.10
N CYS A 9 41.38 53.74 13.79
CA CYS A 9 42.37 53.37 14.82
C CYS A 9 42.00 53.72 16.28
N GLN A 10 41.47 52.73 17.01
CA GLN A 10 41.72 52.49 18.45
C GLN A 10 41.44 51.02 18.82
N ALA A 11 41.95 50.60 19.99
CA ALA A 11 41.85 49.25 20.58
C ALA A 11 41.48 49.41 22.09
N ALA A 12 41.50 48.45 23.03
CA ALA A 12 42.10 47.11 23.13
C ALA A 12 41.57 46.34 24.38
N LYS A 13 41.99 45.06 24.54
CA LYS A 13 42.01 44.25 25.80
C LYS A 13 40.63 43.86 26.39
N GLY A 14 40.49 42.82 27.22
CA GLY A 14 41.39 41.74 27.67
C GLY A 14 40.54 40.51 28.10
N LEU A 15 41.00 39.26 27.98
CA LEU A 15 41.75 38.51 28.99
C LEU A 15 41.17 38.60 30.43
N GLY A 16 40.73 37.46 30.98
CA GLY A 16 40.16 37.34 32.33
C GLY A 16 41.19 37.07 33.44
N PRO A 17 40.73 36.74 34.67
CA PRO A 17 41.03 35.40 35.18
C PRO A 17 39.91 34.75 36.02
N SER A 18 40.16 33.57 36.55
CA SER A 18 39.31 32.80 37.48
C SER A 18 39.63 33.07 38.95
N PHE A 19 38.68 32.81 39.87
CA PHE A 19 38.80 31.77 40.93
C PHE A 19 37.67 31.79 41.98
N ARG A 20 37.44 30.61 42.60
CA ARG A 20 36.78 30.31 43.90
C ARG A 20 35.31 30.76 44.06
N SER A 21 34.33 29.87 44.23
CA SER A 21 34.14 28.81 45.26
C SER A 21 33.58 29.34 46.58
N ALA A 22 32.30 29.06 46.81
CA ALA A 22 31.63 29.04 48.11
C ALA A 22 30.91 27.68 48.26
N ARG A 23 30.85 27.15 49.48
CA ARG A 23 30.44 25.76 49.77
C ARG A 23 29.26 25.77 50.75
N ALA A 24 28.09 25.35 50.30
CA ALA A 24 26.90 25.13 51.14
C ALA A 24 26.53 23.64 51.14
N LEU A 25 25.94 23.15 52.24
CA LEU A 25 25.74 21.72 52.50
C LEU A 25 24.27 21.36 52.61
N LEU A 26 23.83 20.38 51.79
CA LEU A 26 22.79 19.39 52.11
C LEU A 26 21.34 19.95 52.33
N PRO A 27 20.27 19.11 52.35
CA PRO A 27 20.23 17.64 52.45
C PRO A 27 19.75 16.87 51.21
N VAL A 28 19.86 15.55 51.33
CA VAL A 28 19.41 14.54 50.35
C VAL A 28 17.88 14.47 50.34
N SER A 29 17.27 14.47 49.14
CA SER A 29 15.88 14.04 48.95
C SER A 29 15.83 12.57 48.53
N THR A 30 14.86 11.81 49.05
CA THR A 30 14.81 10.35 48.94
C THR A 30 14.28 9.87 47.58
N SER A 31 14.80 8.74 47.11
CA SER A 31 14.35 8.11 45.86
C SER A 31 12.92 7.58 45.99
N VAL A 32 11.99 8.08 45.17
CA VAL A 32 10.63 7.55 45.09
C VAL A 32 10.64 6.15 44.47
N ALA A 33 10.41 5.13 45.30
CA ALA A 33 10.37 3.74 44.87
C ALA A 33 9.14 3.46 43.98
N SER A 34 9.36 3.26 42.68
CA SER A 34 8.31 2.89 41.73
C SER A 34 7.80 1.47 41.99
N ARG A 35 6.71 1.34 42.76
CA ARG A 35 6.05 0.05 43.00
C ARG A 35 5.48 -0.52 41.69
N VAL A 36 6.11 -1.57 41.17
CA VAL A 36 5.53 -2.40 40.11
C VAL A 36 4.41 -3.26 40.72
N LEU A 37 3.17 -2.86 40.49
CA LEU A 37 2.00 -3.68 40.85
C LEU A 37 1.84 -4.82 39.82
N ALA A 38 2.31 -6.01 40.18
CA ALA A 38 2.05 -7.23 39.42
C ALA A 38 0.57 -7.63 39.55
N GLY A 39 -0.19 -7.50 38.47
CA GLY A 39 -1.56 -8.04 38.40
C GLY A 39 -1.56 -9.58 38.42
N PRO A 40 -2.67 -10.22 38.81
CA PRO A 40 -2.75 -11.67 38.96
C PRO A 40 -2.67 -12.39 37.61
N GLY A 41 -1.47 -12.84 37.25
CA GLY A 41 -1.24 -13.64 36.05
C GLY A 41 -1.99 -14.98 36.11
N ARG A 42 -2.92 -15.19 35.17
CA ARG A 42 -3.64 -16.45 34.96
C ARG A 42 -2.63 -17.58 34.73
N ARG A 43 -2.44 -18.46 35.73
CA ARG A 43 -1.52 -19.61 35.64
C ARG A 43 -1.89 -20.48 34.44
N GLN A 44 -1.03 -20.49 33.41
CA GLN A 44 -1.06 -21.54 32.40
C GLN A 44 -0.48 -22.82 33.02
N ILE A 45 -1.18 -23.95 32.87
CA ILE A 45 -0.70 -25.24 33.36
C ILE A 45 0.30 -25.78 32.34
N THR A 46 1.59 -25.48 32.56
CA THR A 46 2.68 -26.12 31.82
C THR A 46 2.76 -27.58 32.23
N ARG A 47 2.49 -28.50 31.29
CA ARG A 47 2.96 -29.89 31.41
C ARG A 47 4.50 -29.89 31.49
N PRO A 48 5.13 -30.84 32.21
CA PRO A 48 6.59 -30.94 32.21
C PRO A 48 7.08 -31.31 30.80
N SER A 49 7.72 -30.36 30.13
CA SER A 49 8.47 -30.59 28.90
C SER A 49 9.84 -31.19 29.22
N GLU A 50 10.33 -32.08 28.35
CA GLU A 50 11.65 -32.68 28.50
C GLU A 50 12.77 -31.61 28.55
N PRO A 51 13.74 -31.73 29.48
CA PRO A 51 14.75 -30.71 29.69
C PRO A 51 15.83 -30.73 28.58
N GLY A 52 15.71 -29.84 27.60
CA GLY A 52 16.78 -29.58 26.62
C GLY A 52 16.33 -29.02 25.28
N VAL A 53 15.06 -29.20 24.89
CA VAL A 53 14.56 -28.75 23.57
C VAL A 53 14.34 -27.23 23.57
N PHE A 54 15.10 -26.51 22.75
CA PHE A 54 14.90 -25.08 22.52
C PHE A 54 13.52 -24.82 21.88
N GLN A 55 12.63 -24.17 22.63
CA GLN A 55 11.37 -23.67 22.08
C GLN A 55 11.62 -22.31 21.39
N PRO A 56 11.25 -22.14 20.11
CA PRO A 56 11.41 -20.86 19.43
C PRO A 56 10.52 -19.80 20.10
N PRO A 57 11.05 -18.58 20.37
CA PRO A 57 10.29 -17.56 21.07
C PRO A 57 9.09 -17.08 20.22
N PRO A 58 7.94 -16.75 20.86
CA PRO A 58 6.82 -16.14 20.16
C PRO A 58 7.22 -14.80 19.55
N LYS A 59 6.69 -14.48 18.36
CA LYS A 59 6.97 -13.20 17.69
C LYS A 59 6.52 -12.04 18.59
N PRO A 60 7.38 -11.06 18.91
CA PRO A 60 7.02 -9.96 19.80
C PRO A 60 6.02 -9.02 19.11
N VAL A 61 4.86 -8.81 19.76
CA VAL A 61 3.85 -7.85 19.29
C VAL A 61 4.21 -6.47 19.84
N ILE A 62 4.93 -5.69 19.05
CA ILE A 62 5.37 -4.34 19.41
C ILE A 62 4.23 -3.35 19.13
N VAL A 63 3.72 -2.70 20.19
CA VAL A 63 2.69 -1.65 20.09
C VAL A 63 3.23 -0.36 20.73
N ASP A 64 3.58 0.62 19.90
CA ASP A 64 4.09 1.91 20.36
C ASP A 64 2.95 2.80 20.88
N LYS A 65 2.60 2.61 22.16
CA LYS A 65 1.60 3.40 22.89
C LYS A 65 1.97 4.87 23.10
N ARG A 66 3.16 5.33 22.67
CA ARG A 66 3.57 6.75 22.75
C ARG A 66 3.08 7.57 21.55
N ARG A 67 2.79 6.92 20.43
CA ARG A 67 2.18 7.56 19.26
C ARG A 67 0.69 7.83 19.54
N PRO A 68 0.11 8.93 19.02
CA PRO A 68 -1.33 9.12 19.11
C PRO A 68 -2.05 7.94 18.44
N GLN A 69 -3.15 7.49 19.04
CA GLN A 69 -3.98 6.44 18.44
C GLN A 69 -4.50 6.92 17.09
N ARG A 70 -4.00 6.33 16.00
CA ARG A 70 -4.51 6.59 14.65
C ARG A 70 -5.93 6.06 14.56
N ARG A 71 -6.77 6.78 13.80
CA ARG A 71 -8.13 6.34 13.47
C ARG A 71 -8.05 5.02 12.71
N GLU A 72 -8.84 4.03 13.12
CA GLU A 72 -8.93 2.75 12.42
C GLU A 72 -9.53 2.96 11.03
N SER A 73 -8.70 2.86 9.98
CA SER A 73 -9.16 2.98 8.60
C SER A 73 -9.82 1.67 8.17
N ARG A 74 -11.09 1.74 7.77
CA ARG A 74 -11.86 0.59 7.29
C ARG A 74 -11.70 0.45 5.78
N PHE A 75 -11.07 -0.62 5.32
CA PHE A 75 -10.98 -0.93 3.88
C PHE A 75 -12.23 -1.65 3.37
N LEU A 76 -12.93 -1.05 2.40
CA LEU A 76 -13.95 -1.71 1.60
C LEU A 76 -13.38 -2.07 0.23
N SER A 77 -13.55 -3.33 -0.19
CA SER A 77 -12.96 -3.82 -1.44
C SER A 77 -13.79 -3.38 -2.66
N PRO A 78 -13.19 -2.81 -3.74
CA PRO A 78 -13.92 -2.11 -4.81
C PRO A 78 -15.04 -2.88 -5.54
N GLU A 79 -15.01 -4.21 -5.53
CA GLU A 79 -16.05 -5.06 -6.15
C GLU A 79 -17.38 -5.11 -5.40
N PHE A 80 -17.42 -4.75 -4.11
CA PHE A 80 -18.66 -4.65 -3.32
C PHE A 80 -19.53 -3.44 -3.70
N ILE A 81 -18.89 -2.37 -4.20
CA ILE A 81 -19.55 -1.12 -4.60
C ILE A 81 -20.20 -1.37 -5.98
N PRO A 82 -21.54 -1.39 -6.11
CA PRO A 82 -22.20 -1.65 -7.40
C PRO A 82 -21.89 -0.56 -8.44
N PRO A 83 -22.05 -0.84 -9.75
CA PRO A 83 -21.95 0.19 -10.78
C PRO A 83 -23.22 1.07 -10.80
N ARG A 84 -23.07 2.34 -11.20
CA ARG A 84 -24.20 3.26 -11.41
C ARG A 84 -25.12 2.72 -12.51
N GLY A 85 -26.34 2.31 -12.15
CA GLY A 85 -27.29 1.66 -13.06
C GLY A 85 -28.68 1.48 -12.44
N ARG A 86 -29.61 0.83 -13.17
CA ARG A 86 -31.02 0.63 -12.77
C ARG A 86 -31.36 -0.80 -12.33
N THR A 87 -30.35 -1.61 -12.02
CA THR A 87 -30.50 -3.00 -11.55
C THR A 87 -31.16 -3.03 -10.16
N ASN A 88 -32.08 -3.99 -9.93
CA ASN A 88 -32.74 -4.16 -8.64
C ASN A 88 -31.70 -4.43 -7.52
N PRO A 89 -31.71 -3.66 -6.39
CA PRO A 89 -30.79 -3.85 -5.26
C PRO A 89 -30.71 -5.28 -4.73
N LEU A 90 -31.80 -6.06 -4.79
CA LEU A 90 -31.85 -7.46 -4.35
C LEU A 90 -30.79 -8.33 -5.05
N LYS A 91 -30.49 -8.06 -6.33
CA LYS A 91 -29.43 -8.77 -7.07
C LYS A 91 -28.06 -8.58 -6.40
N PHE A 92 -27.76 -7.37 -5.95
CA PHE A 92 -26.50 -7.07 -5.28
C PHE A 92 -26.47 -7.64 -3.86
N GLN A 93 -27.61 -7.72 -3.16
CA GLN A 93 -27.67 -8.31 -1.82
C GLN A 93 -27.40 -9.83 -1.85
N ILE A 94 -28.01 -10.56 -2.78
CA ILE A 94 -27.75 -11.99 -3.00
C ILE A 94 -26.27 -12.19 -3.38
N GLU A 95 -25.78 -11.46 -4.38
CA GLU A 95 -24.37 -11.53 -4.81
C GLU A 95 -23.38 -11.17 -3.69
N ARG A 96 -23.71 -10.22 -2.80
CA ARG A 96 -22.89 -9.90 -1.62
C ARG A 96 -22.89 -11.01 -0.58
N LYS A 97 -24.02 -11.68 -0.36
CA LYS A 97 -24.10 -12.87 0.50
C LYS A 97 -23.15 -13.96 -0.03
N ASP A 98 -23.27 -14.32 -1.31
CA ASP A 98 -22.44 -15.36 -1.94
C ASP A 98 -20.93 -15.02 -1.88
N MET A 99 -20.58 -13.75 -2.12
CA MET A 99 -19.20 -13.24 -1.98
C MET A 99 -18.68 -13.34 -0.53
N LEU A 100 -19.52 -13.13 0.47
CA LEU A 100 -19.14 -13.22 1.89
C LEU A 100 -19.01 -14.67 2.34
N GLU A 101 -19.89 -15.56 1.91
CA GLU A 101 -19.77 -17.01 2.14
C GLU A 101 -18.48 -17.56 1.52
N ARG A 102 -18.14 -17.19 0.27
CA ARG A 102 -16.84 -17.56 -0.34
C ARG A 102 -15.66 -16.99 0.44
N ARG A 103 -15.77 -15.81 1.06
CA ARG A 103 -14.73 -15.21 1.93
C ARG A 103 -14.61 -15.84 3.31
N LYS A 104 -15.64 -16.55 3.81
CA LYS A 104 -15.52 -17.40 5.02
C LYS A 104 -14.65 -18.65 4.73
N ILE A 105 -14.49 -19.04 3.46
CA ILE A 105 -13.66 -20.19 3.02
C ILE A 105 -12.28 -19.74 2.51
N LEU A 106 -12.21 -18.74 1.64
CA LEU A 106 -10.97 -18.20 1.07
C LEU A 106 -10.66 -16.83 1.68
N HIS A 107 -9.53 -16.72 2.38
CA HIS A 107 -9.06 -15.42 2.85
C HIS A 107 -8.62 -14.54 1.66
N ILE A 108 -9.41 -13.52 1.36
CA ILE A 108 -9.08 -12.49 0.35
C ILE A 108 -8.54 -11.25 1.10
N PRO A 109 -7.22 -10.97 1.04
CA PRO A 109 -6.61 -9.84 1.75
C PRO A 109 -6.87 -8.49 1.07
N GLU A 110 -6.52 -7.40 1.78
CA GLU A 110 -6.46 -6.05 1.21
C GLU A 110 -5.28 -5.92 0.23
N PHE A 111 -5.54 -5.41 -0.98
CA PHE A 111 -4.51 -5.06 -1.95
C PHE A 111 -4.96 -3.98 -2.93
N TYR A 112 -4.00 -3.27 -3.52
CA TYR A 112 -4.25 -2.18 -4.46
C TYR A 112 -3.53 -2.42 -5.78
N VAL A 113 -3.86 -1.61 -6.78
CA VAL A 113 -3.05 -1.51 -8.00
C VAL A 113 -1.67 -0.95 -7.62
N GLY A 114 -0.62 -1.66 -8.03
CA GLY A 114 0.75 -1.45 -7.56
C GLY A 114 1.26 -2.50 -6.55
N SER A 115 0.37 -3.19 -5.84
CA SER A 115 0.78 -4.26 -4.91
C SER A 115 1.34 -5.48 -5.66
N ILE A 116 2.32 -6.15 -5.06
CA ILE A 116 2.87 -7.43 -5.53
C ILE A 116 2.13 -8.56 -4.80
N LEU A 117 1.52 -9.46 -5.58
CA LEU A 117 0.80 -10.64 -5.09
C LEU A 117 1.47 -11.93 -5.56
N ARG A 118 1.34 -12.98 -4.75
CA ARG A 118 1.54 -14.38 -5.13
C ARG A 118 0.19 -15.08 -5.02
N VAL A 119 -0.28 -15.70 -6.10
CA VAL A 119 -1.55 -16.43 -6.15
C VAL A 119 -1.25 -17.88 -6.47
N THR A 120 -1.86 -18.81 -5.73
CA THR A 120 -1.75 -20.25 -6.01
C THR A 120 -3.12 -20.83 -6.39
N THR A 121 -3.16 -21.55 -7.50
CA THR A 121 -4.41 -22.05 -8.11
C THR A 121 -4.32 -23.53 -8.44
N ALA A 122 -5.39 -24.27 -8.17
CA ALA A 122 -5.57 -25.63 -8.63
C ALA A 122 -5.67 -25.65 -10.18
N ASP A 123 -4.77 -26.39 -10.82
CA ASP A 123 -4.67 -26.56 -12.26
C ASP A 123 -4.47 -28.04 -12.57
N PRO A 124 -5.44 -28.73 -13.22
CA PRO A 124 -5.37 -30.17 -13.42
C PRO A 124 -4.22 -30.62 -14.34
N TYR A 125 -3.64 -29.72 -15.15
CA TYR A 125 -2.56 -30.04 -16.09
C TYR A 125 -1.16 -29.68 -15.56
N ALA A 126 -1.08 -28.95 -14.45
CA ALA A 126 0.20 -28.55 -13.85
C ALA A 126 0.86 -29.71 -13.08
N ASN A 127 2.19 -29.75 -13.09
CA ASN A 127 2.96 -30.64 -12.23
C ASN A 127 2.63 -30.38 -10.75
N GLY A 128 2.13 -31.38 -10.03
CA GLY A 128 1.62 -31.22 -8.66
C GLY A 128 0.21 -30.64 -8.53
N LYS A 129 -0.54 -30.52 -9.65
CA LYS A 129 -1.93 -30.02 -9.74
C LYS A 129 -2.16 -28.59 -9.21
N THR A 130 -1.09 -27.83 -8.96
CA THR A 130 -1.16 -26.49 -8.39
C THR A 130 -0.12 -25.59 -9.06
N SER A 131 -0.60 -24.50 -9.66
CA SER A 131 0.23 -23.47 -10.30
C SER A 131 0.39 -22.28 -9.35
N GLN A 132 1.59 -21.69 -9.31
CA GLN A 132 1.87 -20.45 -8.57
C GLN A 132 2.30 -19.34 -9.53
N PHE A 133 1.75 -18.13 -9.36
CA PHE A 133 2.19 -16.95 -10.11
C PHE A 133 2.43 -15.78 -9.16
N LEU A 134 3.57 -15.08 -9.32
CA LEU A 134 3.88 -13.84 -8.63
C LEU A 134 3.96 -12.71 -9.65
N GLY A 135 3.35 -11.56 -9.33
CA GLY A 135 3.42 -10.37 -10.18
C GLY A 135 2.82 -9.13 -9.52
N ILE A 136 2.97 -7.99 -10.19
CA ILE A 136 2.35 -6.71 -9.79
C ILE A 136 0.90 -6.64 -10.29
N CYS A 137 -0.03 -6.23 -9.43
CA CYS A 137 -1.41 -5.98 -9.81
C CYS A 137 -1.50 -4.70 -10.66
N ILE A 138 -1.72 -4.83 -11.97
CA ILE A 138 -1.77 -3.69 -12.90
C ILE A 138 -3.17 -3.09 -13.07
N GLN A 139 -4.21 -3.86 -12.81
CA GLN A 139 -5.60 -3.44 -12.88
C GLN A 139 -6.47 -4.33 -11.97
N ARG A 140 -7.46 -3.73 -11.32
CA ARG A 140 -8.64 -4.42 -10.77
C ARG A 140 -9.86 -4.05 -11.62
N SER A 141 -10.74 -5.00 -11.87
CA SER A 141 -11.87 -4.88 -12.80
C SER A 141 -13.04 -5.79 -12.40
N GLY A 142 -14.17 -5.66 -13.09
CA GLY A 142 -15.39 -6.39 -12.73
C GLY A 142 -16.04 -5.87 -11.44
N LYS A 143 -17.15 -6.49 -11.07
CA LYS A 143 -17.98 -6.19 -9.89
C LYS A 143 -18.66 -7.47 -9.43
N GLY A 144 -19.02 -7.57 -8.15
CA GLY A 144 -19.67 -8.77 -7.64
C GLY A 144 -18.78 -10.01 -7.74
N LEU A 145 -19.40 -11.17 -8.01
CA LEU A 145 -18.67 -12.45 -8.16
C LEU A 145 -17.69 -12.44 -9.35
N GLY A 146 -17.98 -11.66 -10.40
CA GLY A 146 -17.12 -11.49 -11.59
C GLY A 146 -15.95 -10.51 -11.39
N ALA A 147 -15.50 -10.29 -10.16
CA ALA A 147 -14.39 -9.40 -9.86
C ALA A 147 -13.04 -10.02 -10.24
N THR A 148 -12.24 -9.27 -11.01
CA THR A 148 -10.99 -9.71 -11.63
C THR A 148 -9.83 -8.79 -11.30
N PHE A 149 -8.61 -9.33 -11.37
CA PHE A 149 -7.37 -8.57 -11.29
C PHE A 149 -6.31 -9.17 -12.21
N ILE A 150 -5.52 -8.31 -12.84
CA ILE A 150 -4.45 -8.73 -13.75
C ILE A 150 -3.11 -8.61 -13.02
N LEU A 151 -2.40 -9.74 -12.90
CA LEU A 151 -1.01 -9.76 -12.45
C LEU A 151 -0.08 -9.75 -13.67
N ARG A 152 0.95 -8.91 -13.62
CA ARG A 152 2.02 -8.82 -14.61
C ARG A 152 3.36 -9.20 -13.99
N ASN A 153 4.16 -10.00 -14.69
CA ASN A 153 5.57 -10.19 -14.39
C ASN A 153 6.37 -10.39 -15.70
N THR A 154 7.69 -10.35 -15.62
CA THR A 154 8.61 -10.61 -16.72
C THR A 154 9.46 -11.80 -16.31
N ILE A 155 9.24 -12.95 -16.96
CA ILE A 155 9.88 -14.23 -16.64
C ILE A 155 10.75 -14.60 -17.83
N GLU A 156 12.04 -14.85 -17.61
CA GLU A 156 13.01 -15.19 -18.67
C GLU A 156 13.03 -14.18 -19.83
N GLY A 157 12.80 -12.90 -19.52
CA GLY A 157 12.71 -11.79 -20.49
C GLY A 157 11.33 -11.66 -21.17
N GLN A 158 10.48 -12.68 -21.11
CA GLN A 158 9.12 -12.65 -21.65
C GLN A 158 8.14 -12.00 -20.68
N GLY A 159 7.37 -11.02 -21.17
CA GLY A 159 6.27 -10.43 -20.41
C GLY A 159 5.07 -11.37 -20.33
N VAL A 160 4.67 -11.75 -19.12
CA VAL A 160 3.53 -12.63 -18.84
C VAL A 160 2.48 -11.84 -18.05
N GLU A 161 1.21 -11.95 -18.47
CA GLU A 161 0.06 -11.40 -17.76
C GLU A 161 -1.02 -12.47 -17.57
N ILE A 162 -1.52 -12.60 -16.35
CA ILE A 162 -2.60 -13.54 -16.02
C ILE A 162 -3.73 -12.76 -15.33
N CYS A 163 -4.96 -12.96 -15.83
CA CYS A 163 -6.17 -12.44 -15.22
C CYS A 163 -6.74 -13.47 -14.25
N PHE A 164 -6.86 -13.11 -12.97
CA PHE A 164 -7.43 -13.95 -11.92
C PHE A 164 -8.80 -13.42 -11.48
N GLU A 165 -9.73 -14.33 -11.21
CA GLU A 165 -11.08 -14.06 -10.69
C GLU A 165 -11.09 -14.26 -9.17
N LEU A 166 -11.39 -13.21 -8.39
CA LEU A 166 -11.24 -13.21 -6.93
C LEU A 166 -11.99 -14.31 -6.18
N TYR A 167 -13.14 -14.74 -6.71
CA TYR A 167 -14.02 -15.70 -6.05
C TYR A 167 -13.92 -17.12 -6.62
N ASN A 168 -13.14 -17.34 -7.68
CA ASN A 168 -13.09 -18.61 -8.42
C ASN A 168 -12.70 -19.78 -7.49
N PRO A 169 -13.39 -20.94 -7.57
CA PRO A 169 -13.15 -22.08 -6.68
C PRO A 169 -11.74 -22.70 -6.83
N ARG A 170 -11.04 -22.45 -7.96
CA ARG A 170 -9.66 -22.94 -8.17
C ARG A 170 -8.61 -22.17 -7.38
N ILE A 171 -8.89 -20.95 -6.89
CA ILE A 171 -7.94 -20.22 -6.04
C ILE A 171 -7.88 -20.88 -4.66
N GLN A 172 -6.67 -21.27 -4.25
CA GLN A 172 -6.37 -21.86 -2.94
C GLN A 172 -5.86 -20.78 -1.95
N GLU A 173 -4.94 -19.91 -2.38
CA GLU A 173 -4.37 -18.81 -1.56
C GLU A 173 -4.13 -17.57 -2.42
N ILE A 174 -4.40 -16.39 -1.84
CA ILE A 174 -3.96 -15.08 -2.34
C ILE A 174 -3.05 -14.46 -1.28
N GLN A 175 -1.75 -14.44 -1.53
CA GLN A 175 -0.73 -13.92 -0.62
C GLN A 175 -0.28 -12.54 -1.07
N VAL A 176 -0.43 -11.53 -0.20
CA VAL A 176 0.19 -10.21 -0.45
C VAL A 176 1.67 -10.29 -0.10
N VAL A 177 2.52 -10.07 -1.10
CA VAL A 177 3.98 -10.12 -0.94
C VAL A 177 4.53 -8.73 -0.64
N LYS A 178 3.95 -7.68 -1.25
CA LYS A 178 4.20 -6.29 -0.92
C LYS A 178 2.96 -5.44 -1.17
N LEU A 179 2.35 -4.89 -0.11
CA LEU A 179 1.25 -3.95 -0.21
C LEU A 179 1.81 -2.53 -0.44
N GLU A 180 1.64 -2.00 -1.65
CA GLU A 180 1.93 -0.60 -1.99
C GLU A 180 0.87 -0.05 -2.94
N LYS A 181 0.63 1.26 -2.88
CA LYS A 181 -0.16 2.01 -3.88
C LYS A 181 0.78 2.66 -4.89
N ARG A 182 0.29 2.98 -6.08
CA ARG A 182 0.96 3.86 -7.06
C ARG A 182 0.19 5.18 -7.22
N LEU A 183 0.72 6.07 -8.06
CA LEU A 183 0.11 7.36 -8.40
C LEU A 183 -1.12 7.23 -9.33
N ASP A 184 -1.30 6.05 -9.97
CA ASP A 184 -2.30 5.79 -10.99
C ASP A 184 -3.16 4.57 -10.61
N ASP A 185 -4.47 4.64 -10.84
CA ASP A 185 -5.41 3.53 -10.58
C ASP A 185 -5.30 2.37 -11.60
N SER A 186 -4.50 2.53 -12.66
CA SER A 186 -4.15 1.44 -13.58
C SER A 186 -2.74 1.59 -14.14
N LEU A 187 -2.00 0.48 -14.16
CA LEU A 187 -0.60 0.41 -14.60
C LEU A 187 -0.48 -0.30 -15.96
N LEU A 188 -1.52 -0.21 -16.79
CA LEU A 188 -1.56 -0.84 -18.13
C LEU A 188 -0.44 -0.35 -19.06
N TYR A 189 0.13 0.82 -18.78
CA TYR A 189 1.30 1.36 -19.48
C TYR A 189 2.60 0.57 -19.23
N LEU A 190 2.66 -0.32 -18.23
CA LEU A 190 3.81 -1.20 -17.98
C LEU A 190 4.09 -2.22 -19.11
N ARG A 191 3.20 -2.33 -20.10
CA ARG A 191 3.45 -3.07 -21.36
C ARG A 191 4.44 -2.32 -22.26
N ASP A 192 4.28 -0.99 -22.33
CA ASP A 192 5.09 -0.07 -23.13
C ASP A 192 6.30 0.50 -22.35
N ALA A 193 6.40 0.21 -21.06
CA ALA A 193 7.55 0.53 -20.20
C ALA A 193 8.79 -0.34 -20.50
N LEU A 194 9.95 0.07 -19.96
CA LEU A 194 11.13 -0.81 -19.88
C LEU A 194 10.85 -2.04 -18.99
N PRO A 195 11.37 -3.24 -19.33
CA PRO A 195 11.09 -4.47 -18.58
C PRO A 195 11.48 -4.42 -17.10
N GLU A 196 12.48 -3.62 -16.74
CA GLU A 196 12.94 -3.36 -15.36
C GLU A 196 11.77 -3.08 -14.39
N TYR A 197 10.77 -2.30 -14.83
CA TYR A 197 9.62 -1.90 -14.01
C TYR A 197 8.53 -2.97 -13.89
N SER A 198 8.63 -4.07 -14.65
CA SER A 198 7.71 -5.21 -14.61
C SER A 198 8.40 -6.55 -14.33
N THR A 199 9.64 -6.56 -13.85
CA THR A 199 10.41 -7.77 -13.52
C THR A 199 10.49 -7.92 -12.00
N PHE A 200 9.96 -9.02 -11.47
CA PHE A 200 9.94 -9.33 -10.03
C PHE A 200 10.36 -10.77 -9.78
N ASP A 201 11.25 -11.00 -8.81
CA ASP A 201 11.67 -12.33 -8.40
C ASP A 201 10.47 -13.14 -7.85
N MET A 202 10.21 -14.28 -8.49
CA MET A 202 9.16 -15.23 -8.10
C MET A 202 9.34 -15.75 -6.66
N ASN A 203 10.58 -15.81 -6.17
CA ASN A 203 10.96 -16.33 -4.86
C ASN A 203 11.04 -15.25 -3.77
N MET A 204 10.71 -13.99 -4.08
CA MET A 204 10.83 -12.90 -3.10
C MET A 204 9.95 -13.16 -1.86
N LYS A 205 10.49 -12.82 -0.69
CA LYS A 205 9.83 -13.04 0.61
C LYS A 205 8.80 -11.94 0.89
N PRO A 206 7.62 -12.25 1.48
CA PRO A 206 6.66 -11.23 1.88
C PRO A 206 7.25 -10.21 2.85
N VAL A 207 7.00 -8.93 2.58
CA VAL A 207 7.42 -7.82 3.45
C VAL A 207 6.41 -7.68 4.58
N ALA A 208 6.85 -7.92 5.82
CA ALA A 208 6.00 -7.74 7.01
C ALA A 208 5.57 -6.26 7.16
N GLN A 209 4.35 -6.03 7.65
CA GLN A 209 3.79 -4.70 7.85
C GLN A 209 3.25 -4.53 9.26
N GLU A 210 3.35 -3.31 9.80
CA GLU A 210 2.72 -2.95 11.07
C GLU A 210 1.20 -2.84 10.88
N PRO A 211 0.37 -3.43 11.76
CA PRO A 211 -1.07 -3.23 11.71
C PRO A 211 -1.42 -1.75 11.95
N ASN A 212 -2.45 -1.26 11.26
CA ASN A 212 -2.96 0.11 11.35
C ASN A 212 -1.95 1.21 10.91
N GLN A 213 -0.94 0.85 10.12
CA GLN A 213 -0.13 1.79 9.34
C GLN A 213 -0.81 2.11 8.00
N GLU A 214 -0.85 3.40 7.62
CA GLU A 214 -1.33 3.83 6.31
C GLU A 214 -0.51 3.22 5.17
N VAL A 215 -1.21 2.74 4.13
CA VAL A 215 -0.60 2.01 3.00
C VAL A 215 0.34 2.93 2.20
N PRO A 216 1.62 2.57 2.04
CA PRO A 216 2.61 3.43 1.41
C PRO A 216 2.32 3.66 -0.08
N ILE A 217 2.36 4.92 -0.50
CA ILE A 217 2.24 5.32 -1.91
C ILE A 217 3.64 5.41 -2.52
N ASN A 218 3.96 4.49 -3.42
CA ASN A 218 5.21 4.49 -4.16
C ASN A 218 5.13 5.48 -5.34
N GLN A 219 5.85 6.59 -5.22
CA GLN A 219 5.84 7.70 -6.19
C GLN A 219 6.79 7.49 -7.38
N LEU A 220 7.42 6.32 -7.52
CA LEU A 220 8.36 6.01 -8.60
C LEU A 220 7.71 6.20 -9.97
N LYS A 221 8.24 7.14 -10.76
CA LYS A 221 7.88 7.34 -12.17
C LYS A 221 8.69 6.44 -13.11
N VAL A 222 8.00 5.90 -14.10
CA VAL A 222 8.48 4.89 -15.05
C VAL A 222 9.04 5.55 -16.32
N LYS A 223 10.10 4.96 -16.89
CA LYS A 223 10.59 5.26 -18.25
C LYS A 223 9.89 4.38 -19.27
N MET A 224 9.44 4.98 -20.38
CA MET A 224 8.82 4.29 -21.51
C MET A 224 9.87 3.81 -22.51
N LYS A 225 9.51 2.80 -23.32
CA LYS A 225 10.22 2.49 -24.58
C LYS A 225 10.04 3.65 -25.59
N PRO A 226 10.83 3.70 -26.68
CA PRO A 226 10.51 4.53 -27.84
C PRO A 226 9.09 4.24 -28.37
N LYS A 227 8.50 5.19 -29.10
CA LYS A 227 7.23 4.99 -29.82
C LYS A 227 7.43 4.03 -31.02
N PRO A 228 6.39 3.31 -31.50
CA PRO A 228 4.99 3.36 -31.06
C PRO A 228 4.71 2.62 -29.76
N TRP A 229 3.63 3.01 -29.08
CA TRP A 229 3.10 2.40 -27.86
C TRP A 229 1.72 1.78 -28.12
N SER A 230 1.30 0.82 -27.29
CA SER A 230 -0.01 0.16 -27.37
C SER A 230 -1.19 1.13 -27.23
N LYS A 231 -1.02 2.25 -26.52
CA LYS A 231 -1.98 3.36 -26.42
C LYS A 231 -1.26 4.71 -26.37
N ARG A 232 -1.99 5.78 -26.72
CA ARG A 232 -1.52 7.17 -26.60
C ARG A 232 -1.64 7.67 -25.15
N TRP A 233 -0.78 7.15 -24.27
CA TRP A 233 -0.74 7.45 -22.83
C TRP A 233 -0.53 8.93 -22.51
N GLU A 234 0.03 9.70 -23.44
CA GLU A 234 0.22 11.15 -23.33
C GLU A 234 -1.09 11.96 -23.30
N ARG A 235 -2.24 11.36 -23.65
CA ARG A 235 -3.51 12.07 -23.72
C ARG A 235 -4.14 12.29 -22.34
N PRO A 236 -4.59 13.52 -22.01
CA PRO A 236 -5.20 13.85 -20.70
C PRO A 236 -6.33 12.92 -20.25
N LYS A 237 -7.08 12.33 -21.18
CA LYS A 237 -8.13 11.32 -20.90
C LYS A 237 -7.66 10.14 -20.01
N PHE A 238 -6.36 9.79 -20.03
CA PHE A 238 -5.83 8.71 -19.19
C PHE A 238 -5.34 9.16 -17.81
N ASN A 239 -5.17 10.47 -17.57
CA ASN A 239 -4.73 11.09 -16.31
C ASN A 239 -3.49 10.42 -15.65
N VAL A 240 -2.54 9.94 -16.46
CA VAL A 240 -1.37 9.19 -15.97
C VAL A 240 -0.31 10.13 -15.41
N LYS A 241 0.05 9.93 -14.14
CA LYS A 241 1.02 10.70 -13.35
C LYS A 241 2.32 9.93 -13.14
N GLY A 242 2.28 8.60 -13.25
CA GLY A 242 3.43 7.70 -13.09
C GLY A 242 4.41 7.60 -14.26
N ILE A 243 4.22 8.32 -15.37
CA ILE A 243 5.15 8.30 -16.53
C ILE A 243 6.10 9.51 -16.51
N ARG A 244 7.36 9.30 -16.88
CA ARG A 244 8.35 10.38 -17.16
C ARG A 244 8.27 10.86 -18.60
N PHE A 245 7.23 11.63 -18.93
CA PHE A 245 7.02 12.17 -20.28
C PHE A 245 8.18 13.06 -20.75
N ASP A 246 8.79 13.82 -19.84
CA ASP A 246 10.01 14.64 -20.01
C ASP A 246 11.24 13.89 -20.55
N LEU A 247 11.25 12.55 -20.57
CA LEU A 247 12.33 11.74 -21.14
C LEU A 247 11.99 11.06 -22.47
N CYS A 248 10.73 11.13 -22.94
CA CYS A 248 10.27 10.38 -24.11
C CYS A 248 9.36 11.17 -25.08
N LEU A 249 9.02 12.43 -24.78
CA LEU A 249 8.19 13.31 -25.60
C LEU A 249 8.84 14.69 -25.72
N THR A 250 8.65 15.35 -26.86
CA THR A 250 8.98 16.78 -27.01
C THR A 250 7.85 17.66 -26.47
N GLU A 251 8.16 18.92 -26.16
CA GLU A 251 7.12 19.89 -25.79
C GLU A 251 6.02 20.03 -26.85
N GLU A 252 6.36 19.92 -28.13
CA GLU A 252 5.41 20.00 -29.24
C GLU A 252 4.39 18.85 -29.19
N GLN A 253 4.87 17.63 -28.93
CA GLN A 253 4.00 16.46 -28.76
C GLN A 253 3.11 16.58 -27.51
N MET A 254 3.62 17.19 -26.43
CA MET A 254 2.80 17.49 -25.24
C MET A 254 1.76 18.57 -25.52
N LYS A 255 2.13 19.64 -26.26
CA LYS A 255 1.22 20.70 -26.71
C LYS A 255 0.16 20.16 -27.68
N GLU A 256 0.49 19.18 -28.52
CA GLU A 256 -0.48 18.45 -29.35
C GLU A 256 -1.40 17.57 -28.49
N ALA A 257 -0.84 16.78 -27.56
CA ALA A 257 -1.62 15.92 -26.67
C ALA A 257 -2.65 16.72 -25.84
N GLN A 258 -2.29 17.91 -25.39
CA GLN A 258 -3.15 18.82 -24.64
C GLN A 258 -4.34 19.38 -25.46
N LYS A 259 -4.32 19.31 -26.79
CA LYS A 259 -5.48 19.66 -27.65
C LYS A 259 -6.67 18.72 -27.43
N TRP A 260 -6.46 17.54 -26.84
CA TRP A 260 -7.51 16.61 -26.43
C TRP A 260 -7.82 16.66 -24.92
N SER A 261 -7.43 17.73 -24.24
CA SER A 261 -7.92 18.02 -22.88
C SER A 261 -9.42 18.36 -22.89
N GLN A 262 -10.10 18.04 -21.79
CA GLN A 262 -11.54 18.32 -21.61
C GLN A 262 -11.77 18.89 -20.20
N PRO A 263 -11.36 20.14 -19.91
CA PRO A 263 -11.34 20.66 -18.53
C PRO A 263 -12.71 20.66 -17.85
N TRP A 264 -13.79 20.84 -18.62
CA TRP A 264 -15.17 20.79 -18.13
C TRP A 264 -15.56 19.42 -17.53
N LEU A 265 -14.83 18.34 -17.83
CA LEU A 265 -15.09 17.00 -17.31
C LEU A 265 -14.78 16.89 -15.80
N GLU A 266 -13.85 17.70 -15.29
CA GLU A 266 -13.51 17.76 -13.86
C GLU A 266 -14.59 18.46 -13.03
N PHE A 267 -15.39 19.32 -13.67
CA PHE A 267 -16.48 20.08 -13.04
C PHE A 267 -17.88 19.52 -13.37
N ASP A 268 -17.97 18.37 -14.05
CA ASP A 268 -19.23 17.71 -14.40
C ASP A 268 -19.76 16.89 -13.21
N MET A 269 -20.28 17.60 -12.20
CA MET A 269 -20.85 17.04 -10.97
C MET A 269 -21.98 16.02 -11.22
N MET A 270 -22.59 16.00 -12.41
CA MET A 270 -23.62 15.02 -12.78
C MET A 270 -23.03 13.65 -13.18
N ARG A 271 -21.72 13.57 -13.46
CA ARG A 271 -21.00 12.30 -13.66
C ARG A 271 -20.52 11.66 -12.38
N GLU A 272 -20.40 12.43 -11.30
CA GLU A 272 -20.02 11.92 -10.00
C GLU A 272 -20.97 10.80 -9.54
N TYR A 273 -20.45 9.94 -8.68
CA TYR A 273 -21.18 8.80 -8.16
C TYR A 273 -20.95 8.72 -6.65
N ASP A 274 -21.71 9.53 -5.91
CA ASP A 274 -21.80 9.40 -4.45
C ASP A 274 -22.21 7.98 -4.08
N THR A 275 -21.30 7.32 -3.37
CA THR A 275 -21.40 5.95 -2.92
C THR A 275 -21.48 5.86 -1.40
N SER A 276 -21.37 6.96 -0.66
CA SER A 276 -21.29 7.01 0.81
C SER A 276 -22.41 6.23 1.51
N LYS A 277 -23.66 6.45 1.10
CA LYS A 277 -24.86 5.75 1.61
C LYS A 277 -24.87 4.26 1.26
N ILE A 278 -24.31 3.90 0.10
CA ILE A 278 -24.22 2.52 -0.40
C ILE A 278 -23.13 1.77 0.38
N GLU A 279 -21.97 2.40 0.60
CA GLU A 279 -20.89 1.84 1.41
C GLU A 279 -21.33 1.63 2.86
N ALA A 280 -22.05 2.60 3.47
CA ALA A 280 -22.60 2.44 4.81
C ALA A 280 -23.57 1.25 4.92
N ALA A 281 -24.48 1.09 3.94
CA ALA A 281 -25.38 -0.07 3.89
C ALA A 281 -24.61 -1.40 3.71
N VAL A 282 -23.59 -1.41 2.84
CA VAL A 282 -22.70 -2.56 2.64
C VAL A 282 -21.93 -2.92 3.92
N TRP A 283 -21.42 -1.94 4.66
CA TRP A 283 -20.75 -2.18 5.94
C TRP A 283 -21.67 -2.85 6.96
N ASN A 284 -22.92 -2.39 7.06
CA ASN A 284 -23.91 -3.00 7.96
C ASN A 284 -24.21 -4.46 7.58
N GLU A 285 -24.34 -4.78 6.27
CA GLU A 285 -24.50 -6.16 5.78
C GLU A 285 -23.26 -7.03 6.09
N ILE A 286 -22.06 -6.48 5.92
CA ILE A 286 -20.79 -7.18 6.21
C ILE A 286 -20.63 -7.45 7.71
N GLU A 287 -20.99 -6.50 8.58
CA GLU A 287 -20.92 -6.68 10.03
C GLU A 287 -21.97 -7.69 10.53
N ALA A 288 -23.21 -7.64 10.01
CA ALA A 288 -24.21 -8.66 10.31
C ALA A 288 -23.75 -10.08 9.90
N SER A 289 -23.14 -10.22 8.71
CA SER A 289 -22.61 -11.50 8.21
C SER A 289 -21.37 -12.02 8.95
N LYS A 290 -20.67 -11.18 9.72
CA LYS A 290 -19.56 -11.57 10.61
C LYS A 290 -20.04 -11.97 12.01
N ASN A 291 -21.15 -11.40 12.46
CA ASN A 291 -21.75 -11.66 13.77
C ASN A 291 -22.71 -12.86 13.75
N SER A 292 -22.80 -13.58 12.62
CA SER A 292 -23.60 -14.78 12.38
C SER A 292 -22.79 -15.89 11.68
#